data_AF-A0A1T4Q898-F1
#
_entry.id   AF-A0A1T4Q898-F1
#
_cell.length_a   1.000
_cell.length_b   1.000
_cell.length_c   1.000
_cell.angle_alpha   90.00
_cell.angle_beta   90.00
_cell.angle_gamma   90.00
#
_symmetry.space_group_name_H-M   'P 1'
#
loop_
_entity.id
_entity.type
_entity.pdbx_description
1 polymer ?
#
loop_
_entity_poly.entity_id
_entity_poly.type
_entity_poly.pdbx_seq_one_letter_code
_entity_poly.pdbx_strand_id
1 'polypeptide(L)' 'MPFEDLLEEQVGDFVEVIITAGEGCCLQEGILCQIGLDFIVLIDDDVRVEIPFDSIAAVRKLAGGAPFNGEA' A
#
# COMPACT_ATOMS: atom_id res chain seq x y z
N MET A 1 -12.86 0.11 14.82
CA MET A 1 -11.55 0.79 14.68
C MET A 1 -11.58 1.51 13.36
N PRO A 2 -11.19 2.79 13.30
CA PRO A 2 -11.09 3.52 12.05
C PRO A 2 -10.01 2.90 11.16
N PHE A 3 -10.06 3.18 9.86
CA PHE A 3 -9.12 2.65 8.87
C PHE A 3 -7.67 3.11 9.14
N GLU A 4 -7.52 4.31 9.70
CA GLU A 4 -6.23 4.91 10.10
C GLU A 4 -5.51 4.07 11.16
N ASP A 5 -6.19 3.69 12.26
CA ASP A 5 -5.63 2.81 13.30
C ASP A 5 -5.12 1.48 12.71
N LEU A 6 -5.88 0.87 11.79
CA LEU A 6 -5.50 -0.41 11.17
C LEU A 6 -4.27 -0.28 10.25
N LEU A 7 -4.06 0.89 9.65
CA LEU A 7 -2.87 1.17 8.87
C LEU A 7 -1.67 1.42 9.80
N GLU A 8 -1.86 2.13 10.91
CA GLU A 8 -0.80 2.40 11.89
C GLU A 8 -0.23 1.09 12.45
N GLU A 9 -1.08 0.08 12.70
CA GLU A 9 -0.63 -1.26 13.10
C GLU A 9 0.16 -2.02 12.01
N GLN A 10 0.11 -1.56 10.76
CA GLN A 10 0.81 -2.14 9.61
C GLN A 10 2.05 -1.34 9.20
N VAL A 11 2.39 -0.27 9.91
CA VAL A 11 3.63 0.48 9.65
C VAL A 11 4.84 -0.43 9.84
N GLY A 12 5.71 -0.46 8.83
CA GLY A 12 6.87 -1.34 8.74
C GLY A 12 6.58 -2.69 8.06
N ASP A 13 5.34 -2.95 7.65
CA ASP A 13 4.94 -4.16 6.94
C ASP A 13 4.83 -3.91 5.43
N PHE A 14 4.89 -4.98 4.64
CA PHE A 14 4.78 -4.90 3.18
C PHE A 14 3.30 -4.96 2.78
N VAL A 15 2.84 -3.91 2.11
CA VAL A 15 1.43 -3.74 1.76
C VAL A 15 1.29 -3.49 0.27
N GLU A 16 0.14 -3.89 -0.25
CA GLU A 16 -0.27 -3.67 -1.62
C GLU A 16 -1.42 -2.66 -1.63
N VAL A 17 -1.26 -1.56 -2.37
CA VAL A 17 -2.21 -0.46 -2.44
C VAL A 17 -2.77 -0.39 -3.84
N ILE A 18 -4.08 -0.55 -3.94
CA ILE A 18 -4.82 -0.49 -5.20
C ILE A 18 -5.31 0.95 -5.36
N ILE A 19 -4.88 1.62 -6.42
CA ILE A 19 -5.20 3.03 -6.69
C ILE A 19 -6.32 3.09 -7.74
N THR A 20 -7.42 3.76 -7.41
CA THR A 20 -8.52 4.10 -8.34
C THR A 20 -8.29 5.46 -8.97
N ALA A 21 -7.20 5.61 -9.73
CA ALA A 21 -7.04 6.72 -10.66
C ALA A 21 -7.56 6.28 -12.05
N GLY A 22 -8.32 7.16 -12.71
CA GLY A 22 -9.12 6.85 -13.91
C GLY A 22 -8.42 6.03 -14.99
N GLU A 23 -9.20 5.13 -15.60
CA GLU A 23 -8.90 4.32 -16.80
C GLU A 23 -7.70 3.34 -16.74
N GLY A 24 -7.26 2.90 -15.55
CA GLY A 24 -6.41 1.71 -15.48
C GLY A 24 -5.64 1.50 -14.18
N CYS A 25 -6.27 0.76 -13.24
CA CYS A 25 -5.66 -0.24 -12.33
C CYS A 25 -4.16 -0.07 -11.97
N CYS A 26 -3.77 1.06 -11.38
CA CYS A 26 -2.43 1.19 -10.82
C CYS A 26 -2.38 0.49 -9.45
N LEU A 27 -1.64 -0.60 -9.38
CA LEU A 27 -1.35 -1.33 -8.15
C LEU A 27 0.07 -0.95 -7.72
N GLN A 28 0.21 -0.50 -6.48
CA GLN A 28 1.49 -0.08 -5.91
C GLN A 28 1.77 -0.92 -4.67
N GLU A 29 2.85 -1.69 -4.72
CA GLU A 29 3.35 -2.45 -3.58
C GLU A 29 4.55 -1.75 -2.95
N GLY A 30 4.74 -1.94 -1.64
CA GLY A 30 5.85 -1.37 -0.91
C GLY A 30 5.72 -1.52 0.60
N ILE A 31 6.76 -1.14 1.33
CA ILE A 31 6.75 -1.09 2.79
C ILE A 31 6.03 0.16 3.24
N LEU A 32 4.99 0.01 4.05
CA LEU A 32 4.29 1.14 4.66
C LEU A 32 5.21 1.82 5.68
N CYS A 33 5.87 2.90 5.29
CA CYS A 33 6.86 3.54 6.14
C CYS A 33 6.23 4.58 7.07
N GLN A 34 5.26 5.34 6.57
CA GLN A 34 4.60 6.37 7.34
C GLN A 34 3.18 6.60 6.82
N ILE A 35 2.28 6.99 7.72
CA ILE A 35 0.92 7.43 7.40
C ILE A 35 0.83 8.91 7.76
N GLY A 36 0.50 9.72 6.78
CA GLY A 36 0.13 11.12 6.95
C GLY A 36 -1.38 11.25 7.19
N LEU A 37 -1.84 12.49 7.37
CA LEU A 37 -3.27 12.78 7.60
C LEU A 37 -4.14 12.48 6.36
N ASP A 38 -3.63 12.77 5.16
CA ASP A 38 -4.37 12.66 3.89
C ASP A 38 -3.67 11.74 2.87
N PHE A 39 -2.57 11.11 3.25
CA PHE A 39 -1.74 10.28 2.37
C PHE A 39 -0.97 9.22 3.14
N ILE A 40 -0.50 8.20 2.43
CA ILE A 40 0.45 7.20 2.94
C ILE A 40 1.76 7.28 2.19
N VAL A 41 2.83 6.87 2.86
CA VAL A 41 4.18 6.78 2.30
C VAL A 41 4.58 5.33 2.22
N LEU A 42 4.74 4.84 1.00
CA LEU A 42 5.32 3.53 0.70
C LEU A 42 6.79 3.71 0.31
N ILE A 43 7.62 2.73 0.66
CA ILE A 43 9.00 2.62 0.18
C ILE A 43 9.12 1.30 -0.58
N ASP A 44 9.57 1.40 -1.83
CA ASP A 44 9.87 0.26 -2.71
C ASP A 44 11.22 0.51 -3.39
N ASP A 45 12.17 -0.42 -3.27
CA ASP A 45 13.53 -0.32 -3.85
C ASP A 45 14.20 1.06 -3.69
N ASP A 46 14.23 1.60 -2.46
CA ASP A 46 14.73 2.95 -2.12
C ASP A 46 13.96 4.13 -2.75
N VAL A 47 12.88 3.87 -3.48
CA VAL A 47 11.95 4.87 -4.00
C VAL A 47 10.85 5.11 -3.00
N ARG A 48 10.70 6.38 -2.59
CA ARG A 48 9.59 6.83 -1.77
C ARG A 48 8.40 7.18 -2.66
N VAL A 49 7.27 6.53 -2.44
CA VAL A 49 6.01 6.75 -3.15
C VAL A 49 4.97 7.30 -2.17
N GLU A 50 4.40 8.45 -2.51
CA GLU A 50 3.36 9.10 -1.70
C GLU A 50 2.02 8.94 -2.40
N ILE A 51 1.05 8.33 -1.70
CA ILE A 51 -0.27 8.01 -2.26
C ILE A 51 -1.36 8.71 -1.43
N PRO A 52 -2.16 9.60 -2.01
CA PRO A 52 -3.26 10.25 -1.30
C PRO A 52 -4.40 9.27 -1.04
N PHE A 53 -5.03 9.35 0.14
CA PHE A 53 -6.14 8.46 0.53
C PHE A 53 -7.32 8.51 -0.44
N ASP A 54 -7.59 9.68 -1.02
CA ASP A 54 -8.66 9.89 -2.00
C ASP A 54 -8.50 9.01 -3.26
N SER A 55 -7.25 8.66 -3.60
CA SER A 55 -6.95 7.80 -4.75
C SER A 55 -6.87 6.33 -4.38
N ILE A 56 -6.90 5.97 -3.10
CA ILE A 56 -6.77 4.58 -2.64
C ILE A 56 -8.15 3.90 -2.71
N ALA A 57 -8.23 2.86 -3.54
CA ALA A 57 -9.40 2.00 -3.62
C ALA A 57 -9.41 0.99 -2.46
N ALA A 58 -8.27 0.37 -2.21
CA ALA A 58 -8.08 -0.66 -1.20
C ALA A 58 -6.61 -0.81 -0.81
N VAL A 59 -6.36 -1.24 0.42
CA VAL A 59 -5.05 -1.64 0.91
C VAL A 59 -5.11 -3.08 1.37
N ARG A 60 -4.17 -3.91 0.92
CA ARG A 60 -4.08 -5.32 1.27
C ARG A 60 -2.72 -5.59 1.91
N LYS A 61 -2.74 -6.12 3.13
CA LYS A 61 -1.53 -6.61 3.79
C LYS A 61 -1.02 -7.87 3.09
N LEU A 62 0.25 -7.90 2.71
CA LEU A 62 0.91 -9.13 2.26
C LEU A 62 1.49 -9.85 3.47
N ALA A 63 0.60 -10.44 4.28
CA ALA A 63 0.96 -11.18 5.51
C ALA A 63 1.72 -12.52 5.26
N GLY A 64 2.41 -12.69 4.13
CA GLY A 64 2.85 -14.02 3.68
C GLY A 64 4.00 -14.07 2.67
N GLY A 65 4.86 -13.06 2.60
CA GLY A 65 5.98 -13.06 1.65
C GLY A 65 5.54 -12.82 0.21
N ALA A 66 6.49 -12.41 -0.64
CA ALA A 66 6.28 -12.10 -2.05
C ALA A 66 5.39 -13.16 -2.74
N PRO A 67 4.47 -12.77 -3.64
CA PRO A 67 3.73 -13.74 -4.42
C PRO A 67 4.75 -14.64 -5.14
N PHE A 68 4.76 -15.92 -4.82
CA PHE A 68 5.36 -16.91 -5.70
C PHE A 68 4.58 -16.81 -7.02
N ASN A 69 5.25 -16.29 -8.05
CA ASN A 69 4.75 -16.33 -9.41
C ASN A 69 4.49 -17.81 -9.73
N GLY A 70 3.22 -18.19 -9.70
CA GLY A 70 2.77 -19.52 -10.09
C GLY A 70 2.86 -19.64 -11.60
N GLU A 71 4.07 -19.83 -12.11
CA GLU A 71 4.30 -20.45 -13.41
C GLU A 71 4.00 -21.95 -13.23
N ALA A 72 2.79 -22.34 -13.64
CA ALA A 72 2.35 -23.73 -13.75
C ALA A 72 2.92 -24.40 -15.00
#